data_AF-A0A8T4XPT7-F1
#
_entry.id   AF-A0A8T4XPT7-F1
#
_cell.length_a   1.000
_cell.length_b   1.000
_cell.length_c   1.000
_cell.angle_alpha   90.00
_cell.angle_beta   90.00
_cell.angle_gamma   90.00
#
_symmetry.space_group_name_H-M   'P 1'
#
loop_
_entity.id
_entity.type
_entity.pdbx_description
1 polymer ?
#
loop_
_entity_poly.entity_id
_entity_poly.type
_entity_poly.pdbx_seq_one_letter_code
_entity_poly.pdbx_strand_id
1 'polypeptide(L)' 'MQGGAALNAQILQACKDLIDDAKMSCTDIVFKEVCLEILAKARQVLTEKQFKSLVDYVAEKMREKASLEMQQELLAVR' A
#
# COMPACT_ATOMS: atom_id res chain seq x y z
N MET A 1 -0.56 8.86 -30.19
CA MET A 1 -0.77 9.23 -28.78
C MET A 1 -0.71 7.97 -27.91
N GLN A 2 0.48 7.55 -27.44
CA GLN A 2 0.65 6.37 -26.56
C GLN A 2 1.34 6.69 -25.21
N GLY A 3 1.70 7.95 -24.95
CA GLY A 3 2.54 8.33 -23.80
C GLY A 3 1.84 8.35 -22.43
N GLY A 4 0.53 8.60 -22.36
CA GLY A 4 -0.18 8.76 -21.08
C GLY A 4 -0.35 7.47 -20.28
N ALA A 5 -0.53 6.33 -20.95
CA ALA A 5 -0.72 5.04 -20.27
C ALA A 5 0.58 4.52 -19.62
N ALA A 6 1.73 4.79 -20.25
CA ALA A 6 3.04 4.37 -19.76
C ALA A 6 3.46 5.13 -18.49
N LEU A 7 3.18 6.45 -18.44
CA LEU A 7 3.47 7.28 -17.26
C LEU A 7 2.62 6.87 -16.06
N ASN A 8 1.33 6.59 -16.27
CA ASN A 8 0.45 6.15 -15.18
C ASN A 8 0.84 4.77 -14.62
N ALA A 9 1.40 3.89 -15.46
CA ALA A 9 1.91 2.59 -15.00
C ALA A 9 3.14 2.74 -14.10
N GLN A 10 4.05 3.66 -14.43
CA GLN A 10 5.21 3.96 -13.57
C GLN A 10 4.78 4.56 -12.23
N ILE A 11 3.79 5.46 -12.24
CA ILE A 11 3.22 6.02 -11.01
C ILE A 11 2.58 4.93 -10.15
N LEU A 12 1.80 4.02 -10.76
CA LEU A 12 1.22 2.90 -10.03
C LEU A 12 2.30 2.03 -9.36
N GLN A 13 3.39 1.74 -10.07
CA GLN A 13 4.49 0.97 -9.51
C GLN A 13 5.16 1.72 -8.36
N ALA A 14 5.46 3.01 -8.53
CA ALA A 14 6.03 3.84 -7.47
C ALA A 14 5.13 3.89 -6.21
N CYS A 15 3.80 3.94 -6.38
CA CYS A 15 2.88 3.86 -5.25
C CYS A 15 3.02 2.52 -4.50
N LYS A 16 3.14 1.40 -5.22
CA LYS A 16 3.33 0.07 -4.60
C LYS A 16 4.65 -0.01 -3.84
N ASP A 17 5.73 0.47 -4.45
CA ASP A 17 7.06 0.47 -3.84
C ASP A 17 7.08 1.29 -2.54
N LEU A 18 6.42 2.45 -2.52
CA LEU A 18 6.26 3.28 -1.31
C LEU A 18 5.43 2.59 -0.22
N ILE A 19 4.41 1.82 -0.58
CA ILE A 19 3.60 1.05 0.37
C ILE A 19 4.45 -0.06 0.98
N ASP A 20 5.23 -0.79 0.18
CA ASP A 20 6.11 -1.85 0.67
C ASP A 20 7.21 -1.29 1.58
N ASP A 21 7.82 -0.15 1.22
CA ASP A 21 8.82 0.52 2.07
C ASP A 21 8.22 0.99 3.41
N ALA A 22 7.04 1.63 3.37
CA ALA A 22 6.33 2.04 4.57
C ALA A 22 5.95 0.84 5.45
N LYS A 23 5.59 -0.30 4.84
CA LYS A 23 5.23 -1.52 5.56
C LYS A 23 6.38 -2.07 6.39
N MET A 24 7.60 -1.98 5.84
CA MET A 24 8.82 -2.48 6.48
C MET A 24 9.41 -1.50 7.51
N SER A 25 9.15 -0.20 7.35
CA SER A 25 9.78 0.87 8.14
C SER A 25 8.91 1.45 9.26
N CYS A 26 7.59 1.31 9.18
CA CYS A 26 6.65 2.01 10.07
C CYS A 26 5.93 1.10 11.08
N THR A 27 5.46 1.69 12.18
CA THR A 27 4.47 1.04 13.06
C THR A 27 3.13 0.86 12.33
N ASP A 28 2.26 -0.04 12.81
CA ASP A 28 1.02 -0.38 12.07
C ASP A 28 0.09 0.82 11.83
N ILE A 29 -0.08 1.68 12.83
CA ILE A 29 -0.91 2.89 12.73
C ILE A 29 -0.32 3.87 11.71
N VAL A 30 0.99 4.13 11.79
CA VAL A 30 1.68 5.04 10.85
C VAL A 30 1.62 4.48 9.43
N PHE A 31 1.83 3.17 9.25
CA PHE A 31 1.68 2.51 7.96
C PHE A 31 0.27 2.70 7.38
N LYS A 32 -0.77 2.51 8.19
CA LYS A 32 -2.17 2.71 7.76
C LYS A 32 -2.44 4.16 7.34
N GLU A 33 -1.91 5.14 8.07
CA GLU A 33 -2.02 6.56 7.71
C GLU A 33 -1.32 6.86 6.38
N VAL A 34 -0.09 6.37 6.20
CA VAL A 34 0.67 6.51 4.94
C VAL A 34 -0.08 5.91 3.76
N CYS A 35 -0.66 4.72 3.92
CA CYS A 35 -1.49 4.11 2.87
C CYS A 35 -2.68 4.99 2.46
N LEU A 36 -3.38 5.58 3.44
CA LEU A 36 -4.51 6.47 3.16
C LEU A 36 -4.06 7.74 2.42
N GLU A 37 -2.90 8.30 2.78
CA GLU A 37 -2.34 9.47 2.08
C GLU A 37 -1.94 9.14 0.64
N ILE A 38 -1.27 8.00 0.41
CA ILE A 38 -0.90 7.53 -0.92
C ILE A 38 -2.14 7.35 -1.78
N LEU A 39 -3.20 6.70 -1.26
CA LEU A 39 -4.46 6.52 -1.99
C LEU A 39 -5.12 7.86 -2.33
N ALA A 40 -5.14 8.82 -1.40
CA ALA A 40 -5.72 10.14 -1.64
C ALA A 40 -5.04 10.88 -2.80
N LYS A 41 -3.72 10.77 -2.93
CA LYS A 41 -2.95 11.39 -4.03
C LYS A 41 -3.04 10.58 -5.32
N ALA A 42 -2.96 9.25 -5.23
CA ALA A 42 -3.00 8.35 -6.39
C ALA A 42 -4.32 8.45 -7.17
N ARG A 43 -5.45 8.71 -6.49
CA ARG A 43 -6.77 8.88 -7.13
C ARG A 43 -6.81 10.01 -8.16
N GLN A 44 -5.94 11.02 -8.04
CA GLN A 44 -5.93 12.19 -8.90
C GLN A 44 -5.13 11.96 -10.20
N VAL A 45 -4.26 10.94 -10.23
CA VAL A 45 -3.30 10.71 -11.32
C VAL A 45 -3.50 9.37 -12.01
N LEU A 46 -3.98 8.35 -11.29
CA LEU A 46 -4.23 7.03 -11.85
C LEU A 46 -5.59 6.96 -12.54
N THR A 47 -5.68 6.12 -13.56
CA THR A 47 -6.98 5.72 -14.10
C THR A 47 -7.76 4.93 -13.04
N GLU A 48 -9.09 4.89 -13.15
CA GLU A 48 -9.95 4.16 -12.23
C GLU A 48 -9.54 2.68 -12.07
N LYS A 49 -9.18 2.02 -13.18
CA LYS A 49 -8.71 0.62 -13.17
C LYS A 49 -7.41 0.45 -12.36
N GLN A 50 -6.45 1.36 -12.55
CA GLN A 50 -5.17 1.33 -11.83
C GLN A 50 -5.36 1.67 -10.36
N PHE A 51 -6.21 2.65 -10.06
CA PHE A 51 -6.53 3.02 -8.69
C PHE A 51 -7.19 1.87 -7.94
N LYS A 52 -8.15 1.16 -8.57
CA LYS A 52 -8.75 -0.05 -7.99
C LYS A 52 -7.71 -1.12 -7.68
N SER A 53 -6.79 -1.39 -8.62
CA SER A 53 -5.69 -2.32 -8.39
C SER A 53 -4.79 -1.90 -7.22
N LEU A 54 -4.56 -0.60 -7.03
CA LEU A 54 -3.78 -0.09 -5.89
C LEU A 54 -4.55 -0.26 -4.57
N VAL A 55 -5.87 -0.01 -4.54
CA VAL A 55 -6.71 -0.22 -3.37
C VAL A 55 -6.71 -1.68 -2.93
N ASP A 56 -6.85 -2.62 -3.88
CA ASP A 56 -6.83 -4.06 -3.59
C ASP A 56 -5.48 -4.46 -2.96
N TYR A 57 -4.38 -3.93 -3.50
CA TYR A 57 -3.04 -4.17 -3.00
C TYR A 57 -2.82 -3.58 -1.59
N VAL A 58 -3.23 -2.34 -1.32
CA VAL A 58 -3.18 -1.75 0.02
C VAL A 58 -3.97 -2.59 1.04
N ALA A 59 -5.16 -3.05 0.66
CA ALA A 59 -6.01 -3.86 1.52
C ALA A 59 -5.39 -5.24 1.83
N GLU A 60 -4.63 -5.82 0.89
CA GLU A 60 -3.81 -7.01 1.16
C GLU A 60 -2.69 -6.70 2.16
N LYS A 61 -1.90 -5.65 1.93
CA LYS A 61 -0.79 -5.26 2.81
C LYS A 61 -1.22 -4.87 4.21
N MET A 62 -2.37 -4.24 4.38
CA MET A 62 -2.94 -3.96 5.71
C MET A 62 -3.34 -5.22 6.47
N ARG A 63 -3.78 -6.28 5.77
CA ARG A 63 -4.15 -7.56 6.40
C ARG A 63 -2.93 -8.37 6.84
N GLU A 64 -1.80 -8.28 6.13
CA GLU A 64 -0.58 -9.06 6.44
C GLU A 64 0.01 -8.79 7.84
N LYS A 65 -0.20 -7.62 8.47
CA LYS A 65 0.34 -7.37 9.83
C LYS A 65 -0.51 -7.99 10.95
N ALA A 66 -1.82 -8.08 10.75
CA ALA A 66 -2.73 -8.58 11.78
C ALA A 66 -2.41 -10.04 12.17
N SER A 67 -1.83 -10.83 11.26
CA SER A 67 -1.38 -12.20 11.56
C SER A 67 -0.03 -12.25 12.27
N LEU A 68 0.91 -11.38 11.93
CA LEU A 68 2.27 -11.39 12.50
C LEU A 68 2.32 -10.84 13.92
N GLU A 69 1.56 -9.78 14.22
CA GLU A 69 1.47 -9.21 15.58
C GLU A 69 0.78 -10.21 16.53
N MET A 70 -0.27 -10.89 16.06
CA MET A 70 -0.94 -11.97 16.81
C MET A 70 -0.02 -13.18 17.04
N GLN A 71 0.88 -13.50 16.10
CA GLN A 71 1.89 -14.55 16.29
C GLN A 71 3.01 -14.15 17.26
N GLN A 72 3.44 -12.89 17.27
CA GLN A 72 4.48 -12.41 18.19
C GLN A 72 3.97 -12.32 19.63
N GLU A 73 2.73 -11.87 19.85
CA GLU A 73 2.11 -11.92 21.20
C GLU A 73 1.98 -13.36 21.72
N LEU A 74 1.61 -14.31 20.87
CA LEU A 74 1.51 -15.72 21.26
C LEU A 74 2.88 -16.34 21.64
N LEU A 75 3.97 -15.88 21.02
CA LEU A 75 5.33 -16.32 21.32
C LEU A 75 5.92 -15.62 22.57
N ALA A 76 5.47 -14.40 22.89
CA ALA A 76 5.91 -13.63 24.06
C ALA A 76 5.23 -14.07 25.38
N VAL A 77 4.15 -14.88 25.30
CA VAL A 77 3.41 -15.43 26.46
C VAL A 77 3.95 -16.82 26.88
N ARG A 78 5.11 -17.24 26.36
CA ARG A 78 5.69 -18.56 26.63
C ARG A 78 6.89 -18.53 27.56
#